data_AF-X1S315-F1
#
_entry.id   AF-X1S315-F1
#
_cell.length_a   1.000
_cell.length_b   1.000
_cell.length_c   1.000
_cell.angle_alpha   90.00
_cell.angle_beta   90.00
_cell.angle_gamma   90.00
#
_symmetry.space_group_name_H-M   'P 1'
#
loop_
_entity.id
_entity.type
_entity.pdbx_description
1 polymer ?
#
loop_
_entity_poly.entity_id
_entity_poly.type
_entity_poly.pdbx_seq_one_letter_code
_entity_poly.pdbx_strand_id
1 'polypeptide(L)'
;MPGKKFEVQAIDDEILAKFSLKNRYSFLNNNLTAILSTKEFNFFKEVQRFCMRFEKKNEITHGPDEDIYDWVPAFGEKGYITRQHTFDVCDVHYDYWGLAADFLRNLALDFFDPQFAMGGGGTVLAVNPIYEHHEDVPVRLEALKDLVTGKSPGAILITEPQRGSDA
;
A
#
# COMPACT_ATOMS: atom_id res chain seq x y z
N MET A 1 -21.10 29.66 -8.91
CA MET A 1 -21.27 28.67 -7.81
C MET A 1 -19.89 28.40 -7.24
N PRO A 2 -19.62 28.70 -5.96
CA PRO A 2 -18.44 28.18 -5.31
C PRO A 2 -18.51 26.65 -5.33
N GLY A 3 -17.44 25.96 -5.73
CA GLY A 3 -17.30 24.52 -5.45
C GLY A 3 -17.42 23.51 -6.59
N LYS A 4 -17.13 23.85 -7.86
CA LYS A 4 -16.77 22.81 -8.84
C LYS A 4 -15.26 22.82 -9.06
N LYS A 5 -14.57 21.84 -8.45
CA LYS A 5 -13.11 21.68 -8.51
C LYS A 5 -12.61 21.23 -9.89
N PHE A 6 -13.49 20.66 -10.71
CA PHE A 6 -13.23 20.28 -12.10
C PHE A 6 -14.32 20.86 -13.00
N GLU A 7 -13.91 21.38 -14.16
CA GLU A 7 -14.81 22.05 -15.10
C GLU A 7 -15.69 21.07 -15.90
N VAL A 8 -15.21 19.83 -16.10
CA VAL A 8 -15.87 18.81 -16.92
C VAL A 8 -15.73 17.45 -16.26
N GLN A 9 -16.86 16.77 -16.06
CA GLN A 9 -16.90 15.36 -15.65
C GLN A 9 -16.96 14.47 -16.89
N ALA A 10 -15.96 13.60 -17.07
CA ALA A 10 -15.86 12.74 -18.25
C ALA A 10 -16.69 11.45 -18.15
N ILE A 11 -17.06 11.02 -16.94
CA ILE A 11 -17.74 9.75 -16.67
C ILE A 11 -19.05 10.04 -15.96
N ASP A 12 -20.16 9.45 -16.42
CA ASP A 12 -21.48 9.62 -15.82
C ASP A 12 -21.55 9.09 -14.37
N ASP A 13 -22.38 9.72 -13.53
CA ASP A 13 -22.53 9.35 -12.12
C ASP A 13 -23.00 7.90 -11.92
N GLU A 14 -23.87 7.38 -12.80
CA GLU A 14 -24.33 5.98 -12.74
C GLU A 14 -23.16 5.02 -12.98
N ILE A 15 -22.24 5.40 -13.86
CA ILE A 15 -21.04 4.62 -14.15
C ILE A 15 -20.04 4.75 -12.98
N LEU A 16 -19.82 5.96 -12.46
CA LEU A 16 -18.94 6.20 -11.31
C LEU A 16 -19.38 5.40 -10.07
N ALA A 17 -20.69 5.34 -9.79
CA ALA A 17 -21.22 4.54 -8.68
C ALA A 17 -20.85 3.04 -8.79
N LYS A 18 -20.69 2.52 -10.02
CA LYS A 18 -20.27 1.13 -10.25
C LYS A 18 -18.79 0.90 -9.92
N PHE A 19 -17.97 1.94 -9.87
CA PHE A 19 -16.54 1.89 -9.48
C PHE A 19 -16.28 1.93 -7.98
N SER A 20 -17.32 1.80 -7.13
CA SER A 20 -17.13 1.66 -5.68
C SER A 20 -16.07 0.60 -5.34
N LEU A 21 -15.30 0.83 -4.28
CA LEU A 21 -14.25 -0.11 -3.84
C LEU A 21 -14.77 -1.53 -3.62
N LYS A 22 -16.00 -1.66 -3.10
CA LYS A 22 -16.69 -2.95 -2.96
C LYS A 22 -16.83 -3.67 -4.30
N ASN A 23 -17.24 -2.97 -5.36
CA ASN A 23 -17.40 -3.56 -6.69
C ASN A 23 -16.03 -3.88 -7.32
N ARG A 24 -15.06 -2.98 -7.20
CA ARG A 24 -13.67 -3.18 -7.61
C ARG A 24 -13.10 -4.49 -7.02
N TYR A 25 -13.25 -4.68 -5.71
CA TYR A 25 -12.83 -5.93 -5.06
C TYR A 25 -13.70 -7.14 -5.42
N SER A 26 -15.01 -6.98 -5.61
CA SER A 26 -15.85 -8.10 -6.05
C SER A 26 -15.39 -8.64 -7.40
N PHE A 27 -15.10 -7.76 -8.36
CA PHE A 27 -14.56 -8.12 -9.65
C PHE A 27 -13.23 -8.86 -9.51
N LEU A 28 -12.29 -8.29 -8.75
CA LEU A 28 -10.97 -8.89 -8.54
C LEU A 28 -11.05 -10.28 -7.89
N ASN A 29 -11.87 -10.44 -6.85
CA ASN A 29 -12.01 -11.70 -6.13
C ASN A 29 -12.59 -12.82 -7.02
N ASN A 30 -13.58 -12.50 -7.85
CA ASN A 30 -14.19 -13.47 -8.76
C ASN A 30 -13.16 -14.06 -9.73
N ASN A 31 -12.13 -13.30 -10.11
CA ASN A 31 -11.06 -13.76 -10.99
C ASN A 31 -9.95 -14.54 -10.27
N LEU A 32 -9.83 -14.40 -8.94
CA LEU A 32 -8.74 -15.00 -8.15
C LEU A 32 -9.16 -16.21 -7.32
N THR A 33 -10.47 -16.46 -7.17
CA THR A 33 -11.00 -17.52 -6.30
C THR A 33 -10.57 -18.92 -6.75
N ALA A 34 -10.35 -19.13 -8.06
CA ALA A 34 -9.89 -20.41 -8.61
C ALA A 34 -8.36 -20.58 -8.60
N ILE A 35 -7.61 -19.52 -8.29
CA ILE A 35 -6.14 -19.48 -8.41
C ILE A 35 -5.50 -19.53 -7.02
N LEU A 36 -6.05 -18.78 -6.07
CA LEU A 36 -5.46 -18.64 -4.74
C LEU A 36 -5.86 -19.80 -3.83
N SER A 37 -4.90 -20.28 -3.03
CA SER A 37 -5.19 -21.18 -1.92
C SER A 37 -6.09 -20.51 -0.89
N THR A 38 -6.75 -21.30 -0.04
CA THR A 38 -7.58 -20.78 1.06
C THR A 38 -6.80 -19.83 1.97
N LYS A 39 -5.53 -20.11 2.26
CA LYS A 39 -4.68 -19.26 3.10
C LYS A 39 -4.43 -17.89 2.45
N GLU A 40 -4.01 -17.90 1.19
CA GLU A 40 -3.78 -16.69 0.39
C GLU A 40 -5.05 -15.86 0.25
N PHE A 41 -6.15 -16.49 -0.11
CA PHE A 41 -7.42 -15.81 -0.32
C PHE A 41 -7.96 -15.20 0.98
N ASN A 42 -7.83 -15.90 2.11
CA ASN A 42 -8.25 -15.36 3.40
C ASN A 42 -7.45 -14.12 3.80
N PHE A 43 -6.12 -14.14 3.62
CA PHE A 43 -5.27 -12.98 3.84
C PHE A 43 -5.63 -11.84 2.89
N PHE A 44 -5.78 -12.11 1.60
CA PHE A 44 -6.16 -11.10 0.62
C PHE A 44 -7.51 -10.43 0.96
N LYS A 45 -8.51 -11.23 1.36
CA LYS A 45 -9.81 -10.73 1.83
C LYS A 45 -9.70 -9.95 3.14
N GLU A 46 -8.73 -10.25 4.01
CA GLU A 46 -8.47 -9.47 5.21
C GLU A 46 -8.00 -8.06 4.88
N VAL A 47 -7.00 -7.93 4.00
CA VAL A 47 -6.49 -6.62 3.54
C VAL A 47 -7.60 -5.80 2.89
N GLN A 48 -8.36 -6.39 1.97
CA GLN A 48 -9.50 -5.71 1.33
C GLN A 48 -10.56 -5.23 2.34
N ARG A 49 -10.86 -6.07 3.35
CA ARG A 49 -11.81 -5.70 4.42
C ARG A 49 -11.27 -4.55 5.26
N PHE A 50 -9.96 -4.49 5.50
CA PHE A 50 -9.33 -3.35 6.12
C PHE A 50 -9.52 -2.09 5.26
N CYS A 51 -9.18 -2.13 3.98
CA CYS A 51 -9.32 -0.99 3.07
C CYS A 51 -10.75 -0.46 3.01
N MET A 52 -11.76 -1.32 2.85
CA MET A 52 -13.17 -0.88 2.84
C MET A 52 -13.63 -0.24 4.16
N ARG A 53 -13.13 -0.73 5.31
CA ARG A 53 -13.44 -0.11 6.60
C ARG A 53 -12.72 1.23 6.75
N PHE A 54 -11.48 1.31 6.27
CA PHE A 54 -10.67 2.52 6.32
C PHE A 54 -11.26 3.62 5.41
N GLU A 55 -11.62 3.29 4.16
CA GLU A 55 -12.32 4.17 3.22
C GLU A 55 -13.56 4.78 3.86
N LYS A 56 -14.45 3.92 4.39
CA LYS A 56 -15.71 4.36 5.00
C LYS A 56 -15.49 5.17 6.28
N LYS A 57 -14.54 4.79 7.13
CA LYS A 57 -14.31 5.45 8.44
C LYS A 57 -13.77 6.87 8.25
N ASN A 58 -12.91 7.06 7.26
CA ASN A 58 -12.22 8.33 7.03
C ASN A 58 -12.83 9.14 5.87
N GLU A 59 -13.99 8.71 5.35
CA GLU A 59 -14.72 9.38 4.28
C GLU A 59 -13.86 9.64 3.03
N ILE A 60 -13.01 8.66 2.69
CA ILE A 60 -12.05 8.76 1.58
C ILE A 60 -12.80 8.76 0.25
N THR A 61 -12.41 9.71 -0.60
CA THR A 61 -12.98 9.98 -1.91
C THR A 61 -12.04 9.56 -3.06
N HIS A 62 -10.78 9.26 -2.76
CA HIS A 62 -9.72 8.98 -3.73
C HIS A 62 -9.47 10.15 -4.69
N GLY A 63 -9.62 11.37 -4.15
CA GLY A 63 -9.49 12.62 -4.88
C GLY A 63 -8.11 13.25 -4.69
N PRO A 64 -7.70 14.17 -5.58
CA PRO A 64 -6.38 14.80 -5.50
C PRO A 64 -6.20 15.82 -4.36
N ASP A 65 -7.21 16.01 -3.50
CA ASP A 65 -7.08 16.80 -2.25
C ASP A 65 -6.58 15.97 -1.07
N GLU A 66 -6.55 14.65 -1.21
CA GLU A 66 -6.17 13.75 -0.14
C GLU A 66 -4.66 13.54 -0.15
N ASP A 67 -4.04 13.64 1.02
CA ASP A 67 -2.65 13.27 1.19
C ASP A 67 -2.56 11.78 1.54
N ILE A 68 -2.07 10.99 0.59
CA ILE A 68 -1.90 9.55 0.75
C ILE A 68 -0.93 9.19 1.90
N TYR A 69 -0.03 10.10 2.28
CA TYR A 69 0.95 9.87 3.35
C TYR A 69 0.28 9.84 4.73
N ASP A 70 -0.87 10.50 4.90
CA ASP A 70 -1.65 10.46 6.14
C ASP A 70 -2.17 9.06 6.46
N TRP A 71 -2.23 8.17 5.47
CA TRP A 71 -2.73 6.81 5.64
C TRP A 71 -1.63 5.84 6.08
N VAL A 72 -0.36 6.15 5.82
CA VAL A 72 0.81 5.28 6.06
C VAL A 72 0.83 4.68 7.47
N PRO A 73 0.60 5.44 8.57
CA PRO A 73 0.61 4.88 9.91
C PRO A 73 -0.42 3.77 10.13
N ALA A 74 -1.65 3.93 9.63
CA ALA A 74 -2.73 2.97 9.83
C ALA A 74 -2.48 1.66 9.06
N PHE A 75 -1.91 1.75 7.87
CA PHE A 75 -1.55 0.59 7.06
C PHE A 75 -0.28 -0.10 7.57
N GLY A 76 0.71 0.67 8.04
CA GLY A 76 1.93 0.15 8.64
C GLY A 76 1.71 -0.61 9.95
N GLU A 77 0.80 -0.16 10.81
CA GLU A 77 0.42 -0.89 12.04
C GLU A 77 -0.11 -2.30 11.74
N LYS A 78 -0.67 -2.51 10.55
CA LYS A 78 -1.16 -3.82 10.08
C LYS A 78 -0.13 -4.57 9.22
N GLY A 79 1.06 -4.04 9.05
CA GLY A 79 2.08 -4.60 8.17
C GLY A 79 1.64 -4.63 6.72
N TYR A 80 0.96 -3.58 6.24
CA TYR A 80 0.55 -3.45 4.84
C TYR A 80 1.47 -2.54 4.02
N ILE A 81 2.55 -2.02 4.62
CA ILE A 81 3.66 -1.40 3.89
C ILE A 81 4.51 -2.46 3.17
N THR A 82 4.81 -3.56 3.85
CA THR A 82 5.48 -4.72 3.26
C THR A 82 5.27 -5.96 4.12
N ARG A 83 5.22 -7.13 3.47
CA ARG A 83 5.23 -8.46 4.08
C ARG A 83 6.35 -9.35 3.52
N GLN A 84 7.37 -8.76 2.90
CA GLN A 84 8.42 -9.52 2.20
C GLN A 84 9.25 -10.40 3.15
N HIS A 85 9.43 -9.96 4.39
CA HIS A 85 10.17 -10.64 5.44
C HIS A 85 9.35 -10.70 6.73
N THR A 86 9.83 -11.47 7.72
CA THR A 86 9.26 -11.43 9.08
C THR A 86 9.64 -10.16 9.83
N PHE A 87 10.81 -9.58 9.51
CA PHE A 87 11.42 -8.42 10.16
C PHE A 87 11.77 -8.63 11.65
N ASP A 88 12.04 -9.87 12.04
CA ASP A 88 12.43 -10.22 13.42
C ASP A 88 13.70 -9.45 13.87
N VAL A 89 14.56 -9.09 12.91
CA VAL A 89 15.79 -8.29 13.12
C VAL A 89 15.53 -6.91 13.73
N CYS A 90 14.31 -6.37 13.65
CA CYS A 90 13.93 -5.08 14.23
C CYS A 90 12.71 -5.16 15.16
N ASP A 91 12.50 -6.34 15.79
CA ASP A 91 11.40 -6.64 16.70
C ASP A 91 10.00 -6.49 16.09
N VAL A 92 9.87 -6.78 14.80
CA VAL A 92 8.58 -6.89 14.10
C VAL A 92 8.39 -8.35 13.71
N HIS A 93 7.16 -8.86 13.76
CA HIS A 93 6.86 -10.24 13.37
C HIS A 93 5.57 -10.32 12.55
N TYR A 94 5.64 -11.10 11.46
CA TYR A 94 4.51 -11.34 10.56
C TYR A 94 4.31 -12.85 10.33
N ASP A 95 3.21 -13.41 10.84
CA ASP A 95 2.89 -14.85 10.71
C ASP A 95 2.75 -15.31 9.25
N TYR A 96 2.20 -14.43 8.40
CA TYR A 96 2.11 -14.66 6.98
C TYR A 96 2.90 -13.60 6.23
N TRP A 97 3.94 -14.07 5.56
CA TRP A 97 4.97 -13.27 4.90
C TRP A 97 5.47 -13.97 3.63
N GLY A 98 6.35 -13.28 2.90
CA GLY A 98 6.96 -13.73 1.65
C GLY A 98 6.31 -13.09 0.42
N LEU A 99 6.84 -13.42 -0.75
CA LEU A 99 6.47 -12.79 -2.02
C LEU A 99 4.96 -12.83 -2.30
N ALA A 100 4.30 -13.96 -2.03
CA ALA A 100 2.86 -14.10 -2.23
C ALA A 100 2.05 -13.17 -1.30
N ALA A 101 2.40 -13.09 -0.01
CA ALA A 101 1.74 -12.19 0.92
C ALA A 101 1.96 -10.73 0.53
N ASP A 102 3.19 -10.36 0.16
CA ASP A 102 3.52 -8.99 -0.24
C ASP A 102 2.86 -8.58 -1.56
N PHE A 103 2.77 -9.50 -2.52
CA PHE A 103 2.05 -9.25 -3.77
C PHE A 103 0.55 -9.07 -3.52
N LEU A 104 -0.07 -9.96 -2.75
CA LEU A 104 -1.52 -9.92 -2.47
C LEU A 104 -1.91 -8.67 -1.70
N ARG A 105 -1.12 -8.24 -0.71
CA ARG A 105 -1.39 -6.97 -0.02
C ARG A 105 -1.27 -5.80 -0.99
N ASN A 106 -0.22 -5.76 -1.83
CA ASN A 106 -0.03 -4.65 -2.76
C ASN A 106 -1.14 -4.59 -3.82
N LEU A 107 -1.59 -5.75 -4.32
CA LEU A 107 -2.72 -5.83 -5.25
C LEU A 107 -4.03 -5.33 -4.62
N ALA A 108 -4.26 -5.60 -3.33
CA ALA A 108 -5.41 -5.04 -2.62
C ALA A 108 -5.30 -3.52 -2.44
N LEU A 109 -4.08 -3.01 -2.18
CA LEU A 109 -3.83 -1.58 -2.06
C LEU A 109 -3.97 -0.84 -3.39
N ASP A 110 -3.50 -1.41 -4.49
CA ASP A 110 -3.62 -0.81 -5.83
C ASP A 110 -5.10 -0.62 -6.23
N PHE A 111 -5.94 -1.60 -5.88
CA PHE A 111 -7.39 -1.50 -6.05
C PHE A 111 -8.08 -0.59 -5.03
N PHE A 112 -7.45 -0.28 -3.90
CA PHE A 112 -7.91 0.76 -2.97
C PHE A 112 -7.59 2.12 -3.56
N ASP A 113 -6.30 2.42 -3.67
CA ASP A 113 -5.76 3.67 -4.20
C ASP A 113 -4.39 3.42 -4.87
N PRO A 114 -4.27 3.61 -6.20
CA PRO A 114 -3.02 3.42 -6.92
C PRO A 114 -1.89 4.38 -6.49
N GLN A 115 -2.22 5.60 -6.07
CA GLN A 115 -1.20 6.56 -5.61
C GLN A 115 -0.63 6.10 -4.27
N PHE A 116 -1.48 5.65 -3.36
CA PHE A 116 -1.03 5.09 -2.09
C PHE A 116 -0.21 3.81 -2.28
N ALA A 117 -0.60 2.92 -3.20
CA ALA A 117 0.19 1.74 -3.54
C ALA A 117 1.58 2.12 -4.08
N MET A 118 1.65 3.13 -4.94
CA MET A 118 2.93 3.67 -5.44
C MET A 118 3.79 4.28 -4.32
N GLY A 119 3.19 5.10 -3.43
CA GLY A 119 3.89 5.67 -2.28
C GLY A 119 4.42 4.61 -1.30
N GLY A 120 3.62 3.56 -1.07
CA GLY A 120 4.05 2.36 -0.35
C GLY A 120 5.21 1.66 -1.05
N GLY A 121 5.16 1.53 -2.38
CA GLY A 121 6.27 1.00 -3.19
C GLY A 121 7.57 1.80 -3.03
N GLY A 122 7.50 3.13 -3.01
CA GLY A 122 8.64 3.99 -2.71
C GLY A 122 9.25 3.72 -1.32
N THR A 123 8.40 3.43 -0.33
CA THR A 123 8.85 3.03 1.00
C THR A 123 9.54 1.67 0.99
N VAL A 124 9.01 0.69 0.23
CA VAL A 124 9.67 -0.62 0.07
C VAL A 124 11.05 -0.49 -0.56
N LEU A 125 11.24 0.40 -1.55
CA LEU A 125 12.56 0.66 -2.13
C LEU A 125 13.57 1.19 -1.10
N ALA A 126 13.13 1.92 -0.08
CA ALA A 126 13.97 2.35 1.04
C ALA A 126 14.21 1.22 2.07
N VAL A 127 13.21 0.35 2.30
CA VAL A 127 13.31 -0.80 3.22
C VAL A 127 14.36 -1.81 2.75
N ASN A 128 14.35 -2.19 1.48
CA ASN A 128 15.18 -3.27 0.94
C ASN A 128 16.68 -3.12 1.21
N PRO A 129 17.34 -1.98 0.90
CA PRO A 129 18.77 -1.83 1.16
C PRO A 129 19.10 -1.82 2.67
N ILE A 130 18.20 -1.30 3.51
CA ILE A 130 18.40 -1.32 4.96
C ILE A 130 18.29 -2.76 5.49
N TYR A 131 17.29 -3.52 5.02
CA TYR A 131 17.12 -4.92 5.39
C TYR A 131 18.34 -5.78 4.98
N GLU A 132 18.93 -5.55 3.81
CA GLU A 132 20.07 -6.34 3.34
C GLU A 132 21.41 -5.90 3.97
N HIS A 133 21.53 -4.63 4.36
CA HIS A 133 22.81 -4.02 4.77
C HIS A 133 22.75 -3.35 6.15
N HIS A 134 21.89 -3.81 7.06
CA HIS A 134 21.81 -3.21 8.40
C HIS A 134 23.07 -3.45 9.24
N GLU A 135 23.78 -4.57 9.07
CA GLU A 135 25.05 -4.89 9.78
C GLU A 135 24.93 -4.75 11.32
N ASP A 136 23.74 -5.06 11.84
CA ASP A 136 23.33 -4.86 13.24
C ASP A 136 23.53 -3.43 13.79
N VAL A 137 23.66 -2.43 12.90
CA VAL A 137 23.81 -1.04 13.28
C VAL A 137 22.48 -0.51 13.84
N PRO A 138 22.42 -0.04 15.10
CA PRO A 138 21.16 0.30 15.76
C PRO A 138 20.28 1.29 15.01
N VAL A 139 20.86 2.39 14.51
CA VAL A 139 20.09 3.42 13.76
C VAL A 139 19.46 2.88 12.48
N ARG A 140 20.07 1.85 11.85
CA ARG A 140 19.52 1.22 10.66
C ARG A 140 18.35 0.30 11.01
N LEU A 141 18.46 -0.44 12.11
CA LEU A 141 17.36 -1.29 12.61
C LEU A 141 16.17 -0.45 13.09
N GLU A 142 16.43 0.69 13.75
CA GLU A 142 15.38 1.65 14.12
C GLU A 142 14.71 2.25 12.88
N ALA A 143 15.49 2.68 11.88
CA ALA A 143 14.93 3.17 10.62
C ALA A 143 14.12 2.09 9.90
N LEU A 144 14.61 0.85 9.85
CA LEU A 144 13.91 -0.29 9.27
C LEU A 144 12.55 -0.48 9.94
N LYS A 145 12.53 -0.51 11.28
CA LYS A 145 11.31 -0.63 12.07
C LYS A 145 10.32 0.48 11.78
N ASP A 146 10.79 1.73 11.77
CA ASP A 146 9.94 2.90 11.53
C ASP A 146 9.28 2.85 10.14
N LEU A 147 10.03 2.41 9.12
CA LEU A 147 9.50 2.28 7.75
C LEU A 147 8.48 1.14 7.64
N VAL A 148 8.80 -0.06 8.14
CA VAL A 148 7.91 -1.24 7.97
C VAL A 148 6.64 -1.15 8.81
N THR A 149 6.68 -0.41 9.93
CA THR A 149 5.52 -0.14 10.79
C THR A 149 4.75 1.13 10.38
N GLY A 150 5.21 1.84 9.35
CA GLY A 150 4.56 3.05 8.84
C GLY A 150 4.62 4.24 9.80
N LYS A 151 5.54 4.24 10.77
CA LYS A 151 5.82 5.43 11.60
C LYS A 151 6.39 6.58 10.75
N SER A 152 7.08 6.24 9.67
CA SER A 152 7.56 7.19 8.66
C SER A 152 7.42 6.58 7.26
N PRO A 153 7.03 7.36 6.23
CA PRO A 153 7.19 6.94 4.84
C PRO A 153 8.67 6.95 4.44
N GLY A 154 9.01 6.14 3.44
CA GLY A 154 10.35 6.05 2.88
C GLY A 154 10.42 6.51 1.43
N ALA A 155 11.62 6.89 0.99
CA ALA A 155 11.92 7.20 -0.39
C ALA A 155 13.37 6.84 -0.70
N ILE A 156 13.66 6.57 -1.97
CA ILE A 156 15.03 6.44 -2.48
C ILE A 156 15.33 7.61 -3.41
N LEU A 157 16.49 8.24 -3.24
CA LEU A 157 16.89 9.43 -3.96
C LEU A 157 18.04 9.11 -4.92
N ILE A 158 17.74 8.39 -6.00
CA ILE A 158 18.75 7.95 -6.99
C ILE A 158 18.78 8.81 -8.25
N THR A 159 17.62 9.30 -8.70
CA THR A 159 17.52 10.03 -9.97
C THR A 159 17.95 11.47 -9.80
N GLU A 160 18.84 11.92 -10.66
CA GLU A 160 19.34 13.30 -10.69
C GLU A 160 18.82 14.03 -11.94
N PRO A 161 18.81 15.38 -11.97
CA PRO A 161 18.28 16.14 -13.11
C PRO A 161 18.86 15.78 -14.48
N GLN A 162 20.10 15.27 -14.52
CA GLN A 162 20.80 14.89 -15.76
C GLN A 162 21.08 13.38 -15.86
N ARG A 163 20.66 12.58 -14.86
CA ARG A 163 20.96 11.14 -14.79
C ARG A 163 19.76 10.35 -14.28
N GLY A 164 19.15 9.59 -15.18
CA GLY A 164 18.06 8.66 -14.88
C GLY A 164 18.37 7.25 -15.35
N SER A 165 18.56 7.07 -16.67
CA SER A 165 18.91 5.76 -17.24
C SER A 165 20.37 5.35 -17.01
N ASP A 166 21.26 6.33 -16.75
CA ASP A 166 22.69 6.16 -16.44
C ASP A 166 22.93 6.63 -14.98
N ALA A 167 22.24 5.96 -14.06
CA ALA A 167 22.26 6.23 -12.62
C ALA A 167 23.40 5.47 -11.91
#